data_AF-A0A5D3WK70-F1
#
_entry.id   AF-A0A5D3WK70-F1
#
_cell.length_a   1.000
_cell.length_b   1.000
_cell.length_c   1.000
_cell.angle_alpha   90.00
_cell.angle_beta   90.00
_cell.angle_gamma   90.00
#
_symmetry.space_group_name_H-M   'P 1'
#
loop_
_entity.id
_entity.type
_entity.pdbx_description
1 polymer ?
#
loop_
_entity_poly.entity_id
_entity_poly.type
_entity_poly.pdbx_seq_one_letter_code
_entity_poly.pdbx_strand_id
1 'polypeptide(L)'
;MKPESVSLRLKRAGEPPAPSDGLRILVDRLWPRGISKDAARLDAWVREIAPSHELRKWYGHDPARWAEFRRRYVAELDANPEGVAGLCRLIAGREATFVHASRSPRNNARVLKEYLESRCLGLLLAGRQAGNGENSMTDFDTNKLCERIVRQAPDAILFADNRGIIQLWNQGAERIFGYPAAEAIGQSLDLIIPEKLRNRHGEGYARVMESGESKYGTDLLSVPAMHRDGRRLSVDFCIVMLKDDQGRVEGIAAVMRDVSERHTEMRRLRERIAELEGTPE
;
A
#
# COMPACT_ATOMS: atom_id res chain seq x y z
N MET A 1 22.10 -5.82 1.31
CA MET A 1 20.95 -6.58 0.80
C MET A 1 19.75 -5.65 0.73
N LYS A 2 19.16 -5.46 -0.45
CA LYS A 2 17.97 -4.63 -0.63
C LYS A 2 16.79 -5.30 0.12
N PRO A 3 15.90 -4.57 0.79
CA PRO A 3 14.67 -5.16 1.30
C PRO A 3 13.93 -5.79 0.11
N GLU A 4 13.55 -7.05 0.23
CA GLU A 4 12.86 -7.83 -0.79
C GLU A 4 11.49 -7.21 -1.09
N SER A 5 11.47 -6.24 -2.01
CA SER A 5 10.24 -5.63 -2.50
C SER A 5 9.47 -6.64 -3.33
N VAL A 6 8.32 -7.10 -2.84
CA VAL A 6 7.40 -7.94 -3.60
C VAL A 6 6.73 -7.07 -4.68
N SER A 7 6.93 -7.42 -5.95
CA SER A 7 6.27 -6.77 -7.09
C SER A 7 5.04 -7.60 -7.49
N LEU A 8 3.84 -7.13 -7.14
CA LEU A 8 2.57 -7.81 -7.42
C LEU A 8 1.87 -7.21 -8.64
N ARG A 9 1.54 -8.06 -9.62
CA ARG A 9 0.79 -7.71 -10.83
C ARG A 9 -0.55 -8.42 -10.86
N LEU A 10 -1.47 -7.90 -11.68
CA LEU A 10 -2.75 -8.56 -11.96
C LEU A 10 -2.85 -8.85 -13.46
N LYS A 11 -3.42 -10.00 -13.81
CA LYS A 11 -3.63 -10.37 -15.21
C LYS A 11 -4.87 -11.23 -15.36
N ARG A 12 -5.63 -11.06 -16.45
CA ARG A 12 -6.74 -11.97 -16.71
C ARG A 12 -6.23 -13.32 -17.19
N ALA A 13 -6.97 -14.38 -16.85
CA ALA A 13 -6.66 -15.75 -17.26
C ALA A 13 -6.66 -15.96 -18.78
N GLY A 14 -7.35 -15.10 -19.54
CA GLY A 14 -7.35 -15.14 -21.00
C GLY A 14 -6.22 -14.34 -21.65
N GLU A 15 -5.40 -13.61 -20.88
CA GLU A 15 -4.24 -12.91 -21.40
C GLU A 15 -3.03 -13.85 -21.46
N PRO A 16 -2.24 -13.84 -22.55
CA PRO A 16 -1.14 -14.76 -22.74
C PRO A 16 -0.05 -14.55 -21.68
N PRO A 17 0.54 -15.63 -21.13
CA PRO A 17 1.67 -15.53 -20.19
C PRO A 17 2.84 -14.75 -20.78
N ALA A 18 3.50 -13.93 -19.96
CA ALA A 18 4.68 -13.17 -20.33
C ALA A 18 5.84 -13.46 -19.36
N PRO A 19 7.11 -13.34 -19.78
CA PRO A 19 8.27 -13.54 -18.89
C PRO A 19 8.26 -12.63 -17.66
N SER A 20 7.68 -11.44 -17.78
CA SER A 20 7.54 -10.46 -16.69
C SER A 20 6.43 -10.79 -15.68
N ASP A 21 5.67 -11.87 -15.89
CA ASP A 21 4.61 -12.27 -14.96
C ASP A 21 5.18 -12.89 -13.67
N GLY A 22 6.43 -13.36 -13.69
CA GLY A 22 7.02 -14.09 -12.57
C GLY A 22 6.17 -15.29 -12.19
N LEU A 23 5.91 -15.45 -10.89
CA LEU A 23 5.06 -16.51 -10.35
C LEU A 23 3.57 -16.25 -10.67
N ARG A 24 2.94 -17.09 -11.47
CA ARG A 24 1.53 -16.96 -11.88
C ARG A 24 0.61 -17.76 -10.95
N ILE A 25 -0.21 -17.05 -10.19
CA ILE A 25 -1.04 -17.63 -9.13
C ILE A 25 -2.51 -17.38 -9.44
N LEU A 26 -3.31 -18.44 -9.58
CA LEU A 26 -4.75 -18.29 -9.67
C LEU A 26 -5.33 -18.03 -8.27
N VAL A 27 -6.07 -16.94 -8.15
CA VAL A 27 -6.66 -16.45 -6.88
C VAL A 27 -8.19 -16.47 -6.90
N ASP A 28 -8.77 -17.04 -7.94
CA ASP A 28 -10.21 -17.31 -8.02
C ASP A 28 -10.51 -18.70 -7.46
N ARG A 29 -11.63 -18.82 -6.74
CA ARG A 29 -12.06 -20.12 -6.22
C ARG A 29 -12.43 -21.12 -7.33
N LEU A 30 -12.91 -20.59 -8.45
CA LEU A 30 -13.35 -21.36 -9.61
C LEU A 30 -12.33 -21.23 -10.74
N TRP A 31 -12.14 -22.32 -11.47
CA TRP A 31 -11.31 -22.32 -12.66
C TRP A 31 -11.90 -21.40 -13.75
N PRO A 32 -11.10 -20.57 -14.44
CA PRO A 32 -11.57 -19.70 -15.51
C PRO A 32 -12.19 -20.50 -16.66
N ARG A 33 -13.41 -20.15 -17.07
CA ARG A 33 -14.10 -20.82 -18.18
C ARG A 33 -13.36 -20.63 -19.50
N GLY A 34 -13.20 -21.71 -20.26
CA GLY A 34 -12.59 -21.69 -21.60
C GLY A 34 -11.06 -21.57 -21.61
N ILE A 35 -10.40 -21.65 -20.45
CA ILE A 35 -8.94 -21.62 -20.34
C ILE A 35 -8.44 -23.02 -20.01
N SER A 36 -7.51 -23.57 -20.80
CA SER A 36 -6.86 -24.83 -20.46
C SER A 36 -5.78 -24.63 -19.41
N LYS A 37 -5.41 -25.69 -18.68
CA LYS A 37 -4.31 -25.65 -17.70
C LYS A 37 -3.00 -25.21 -18.34
N ASP A 38 -2.70 -25.74 -19.53
CA ASP A 38 -1.48 -25.43 -20.26
C ASP A 38 -1.43 -23.99 -20.76
N ALA A 39 -2.56 -23.45 -21.23
CA ALA A 39 -2.65 -22.06 -21.67
C ALA A 39 -2.51 -21.08 -20.50
N ALA A 40 -3.05 -21.42 -19.33
CA ALA A 40 -3.00 -20.56 -18.15
C ALA A 40 -1.58 -20.41 -17.58
N ARG A 41 -0.70 -21.42 -17.78
CA ARG A 41 0.66 -21.49 -17.22
C ARG A 41 0.69 -20.99 -15.77
N LEU A 42 -0.05 -21.66 -14.91
CA LEU A 42 -0.13 -21.32 -13.49
C LEU A 42 0.87 -22.15 -12.71
N ASP A 43 1.59 -21.50 -11.81
CA ASP A 43 2.51 -22.14 -10.88
C ASP A 43 1.79 -22.57 -9.59
N ALA A 44 0.70 -21.89 -9.24
CA ALA A 44 -0.09 -22.19 -8.05
C ALA A 44 -1.58 -21.83 -8.21
N TRP A 45 -2.43 -22.50 -7.44
CA TRP A 45 -3.84 -22.18 -7.29
C TRP A 45 -4.20 -22.09 -5.81
N VAL A 46 -4.39 -20.88 -5.30
CA VAL A 46 -4.63 -20.64 -3.87
C VAL A 46 -6.10 -20.31 -3.69
N ARG A 47 -6.90 -21.33 -3.39
CA ARG A 47 -8.38 -21.25 -3.34
C ARG A 47 -8.89 -20.77 -2.00
N GLU A 48 -8.02 -20.85 -1.00
CA GLU A 48 -8.25 -20.58 0.41
C GLU A 48 -8.35 -19.07 0.66
N ILE A 49 -7.67 -18.27 -0.16
CA ILE A 49 -7.70 -16.80 -0.09
C ILE A 49 -8.83 -16.19 -0.91
N ALA A 50 -9.52 -16.97 -1.74
CA ALA A 50 -10.56 -16.45 -2.63
C ALA A 50 -11.86 -16.18 -1.85
N PRO A 51 -12.69 -15.21 -2.27
CA PRO A 51 -13.93 -14.89 -1.55
C PRO A 51 -14.85 -16.11 -1.47
N SER A 52 -15.56 -16.22 -0.36
CA SER A 52 -16.45 -17.34 -0.07
C SER A 52 -17.52 -17.52 -1.15
N HIS A 53 -18.14 -18.71 -1.15
CA HIS A 53 -19.26 -18.97 -2.07
C HIS A 53 -20.40 -17.97 -1.86
N GLU A 54 -20.79 -17.74 -0.61
CA GLU A 54 -21.88 -16.83 -0.26
C GLU A 54 -21.56 -15.38 -0.65
N LEU A 55 -20.34 -14.91 -0.37
CA LEU A 55 -19.95 -13.56 -0.72
C LEU A 55 -19.90 -13.34 -2.24
N ARG A 56 -19.39 -14.31 -3.00
CA ARG A 56 -19.40 -14.24 -4.48
C ARG A 56 -20.82 -14.22 -5.05
N LYS A 57 -21.70 -15.07 -4.53
CA LYS A 57 -23.11 -15.15 -4.94
C LYS A 57 -23.84 -13.84 -4.62
N TRP A 58 -23.60 -13.27 -3.43
CA TRP A 58 -24.19 -12.01 -3.01
C TRP A 58 -23.68 -10.81 -3.82
N TYR A 59 -22.37 -10.74 -4.11
CA TYR A 59 -21.81 -9.65 -4.91
C TYR A 59 -22.39 -9.64 -6.32
N GLY A 60 -22.46 -10.82 -6.96
CA GLY A 60 -23.09 -10.96 -8.29
C GLY A 60 -22.48 -10.07 -9.37
N HIS A 61 -21.30 -9.49 -9.15
CA HIS A 61 -20.71 -8.43 -9.96
C HIS A 61 -21.53 -7.13 -10.06
N ASP A 62 -22.41 -6.87 -9.10
CA ASP A 62 -23.19 -5.64 -9.01
C ASP A 62 -22.28 -4.45 -8.62
N PRO A 63 -22.11 -3.44 -9.48
CA PRO A 63 -21.28 -2.27 -9.22
C PRO A 63 -21.66 -1.51 -7.94
N ALA A 64 -22.94 -1.49 -7.56
CA ALA A 64 -23.42 -0.79 -6.37
C ALA A 64 -22.98 -1.49 -5.07
N ARG A 65 -22.74 -2.82 -5.14
CA ARG A 65 -22.28 -3.63 -4.01
C ARG A 65 -20.77 -3.64 -3.84
N TRP A 66 -20.02 -2.97 -4.72
CA TRP A 66 -18.56 -3.07 -4.77
C TRP A 66 -17.87 -2.66 -3.47
N ALA A 67 -18.25 -1.51 -2.91
CA ALA A 67 -17.65 -1.02 -1.66
C ALA A 67 -17.85 -2.02 -0.51
N GLU A 68 -19.07 -2.53 -0.38
CA GLU A 68 -19.42 -3.50 0.64
C GLU A 68 -18.80 -4.88 0.39
N PHE A 69 -18.69 -5.32 -0.86
CA PHE A 69 -17.95 -6.54 -1.22
C PHE A 69 -16.48 -6.45 -0.79
N ARG A 70 -15.81 -5.31 -1.03
CA ARG A 70 -14.42 -5.10 -0.58
C ARG A 70 -14.32 -5.26 0.93
N ARG A 71 -15.19 -4.58 1.69
CA ARG A 71 -15.21 -4.66 3.16
C ARG A 71 -15.39 -6.08 3.66
N ARG A 72 -16.40 -6.80 3.15
CA ARG A 72 -16.67 -8.19 3.55
C ARG A 72 -15.55 -9.14 3.16
N TYR A 73 -14.95 -8.98 1.98
CA TYR A 73 -13.86 -9.83 1.54
C TYR A 73 -12.58 -9.59 2.36
N VAL A 74 -12.28 -8.34 2.71
CA VAL A 74 -11.19 -8.04 3.65
C VAL A 74 -11.45 -8.71 5.00
N ALA A 75 -12.67 -8.67 5.52
CA ALA A 75 -13.01 -9.38 6.76
C ALA A 75 -12.84 -10.92 6.65
N GLU A 76 -13.16 -11.51 5.50
CA GLU A 76 -12.87 -12.95 5.25
C GLU A 76 -11.37 -13.25 5.23
N LEU A 77 -10.55 -12.35 4.68
CA LEU A 77 -9.09 -12.48 4.68
C LEU A 77 -8.49 -12.28 6.08
N ASP A 78 -9.00 -11.33 6.86
CA ASP A 78 -8.61 -11.09 8.25
C ASP A 78 -8.93 -12.30 9.14
N ALA A 79 -10.06 -12.96 8.88
CA ALA A 79 -10.46 -14.19 9.54
C ALA A 79 -9.70 -15.45 9.05
N ASN A 80 -8.84 -15.32 8.04
CA ASN A 80 -8.03 -16.41 7.49
C ASN A 80 -6.51 -16.09 7.52
N PRO A 81 -5.91 -15.91 8.73
CA PRO A 81 -4.51 -15.54 8.84
C PRO A 81 -3.55 -16.60 8.29
N GLU A 82 -3.89 -17.90 8.40
CA GLU A 82 -3.05 -18.98 7.89
C GLU A 82 -2.99 -19.00 6.35
N GLY A 83 -4.14 -18.85 5.68
CA GLY A 83 -4.19 -18.79 4.22
C GLY A 83 -3.44 -17.58 3.68
N VAL A 84 -3.59 -16.42 4.33
CA VAL A 84 -2.84 -15.21 4.01
C VAL A 84 -1.34 -15.42 4.21
N ALA A 85 -0.92 -15.97 5.35
CA ALA A 85 0.50 -16.24 5.64
C ALA A 85 1.10 -17.24 4.63
N GLY A 86 0.34 -18.27 4.23
CA GLY A 86 0.73 -19.21 3.19
C GLY A 86 0.98 -18.52 1.85
N LEU A 87 0.09 -17.62 1.43
CA LEU A 87 0.27 -16.82 0.22
C LEU A 87 1.48 -15.89 0.33
N CYS A 88 1.66 -15.21 1.46
CA CYS A 88 2.83 -14.35 1.69
C CYS A 88 4.15 -15.11 1.56
N ARG A 89 4.25 -16.31 2.15
CA ARG A 89 5.44 -17.18 2.01
C ARG A 89 5.68 -17.58 0.56
N LEU A 90 4.62 -17.85 -0.20
CA LEU A 90 4.72 -18.25 -1.60
C LEU A 90 5.30 -17.13 -2.50
N ILE A 91 4.98 -15.87 -2.20
CA ILE A 91 5.38 -14.70 -3.00
C ILE A 91 6.59 -13.93 -2.46
N ALA A 92 7.08 -14.26 -1.25
CA ALA A 92 8.22 -13.58 -0.62
C ALA A 92 9.46 -13.61 -1.52
N GLY A 93 10.09 -12.45 -1.74
CA GLY A 93 11.29 -12.31 -2.56
C GLY A 93 11.10 -12.53 -4.07
N ARG A 94 9.87 -12.64 -4.57
CA ARG A 94 9.57 -13.00 -5.96
C ARG A 94 8.68 -11.96 -6.64
N GLU A 95 8.86 -11.80 -7.96
CA GLU A 95 7.84 -11.18 -8.79
C GLU A 95 6.67 -12.17 -8.93
N ALA A 96 5.44 -11.70 -8.72
CA ALA A 96 4.27 -12.55 -8.83
C ALA A 96 3.08 -11.84 -9.50
N THR A 97 2.28 -12.62 -10.21
CA THR A 97 1.07 -12.18 -10.91
C THR A 97 -0.13 -12.96 -10.41
N PHE A 98 -1.12 -12.25 -9.87
CA PHE A 98 -2.42 -12.83 -9.58
C PHE A 98 -3.25 -12.91 -10.85
N VAL A 99 -3.61 -14.14 -11.22
CA VAL A 99 -4.42 -14.47 -12.37
C VAL A 99 -5.88 -14.57 -11.94
N HIS A 100 -6.78 -13.89 -12.67
CA HIS A 100 -8.23 -13.89 -12.39
C HIS A 100 -9.08 -14.04 -13.65
N ALA A 101 -10.31 -14.54 -13.52
CA ALA A 101 -11.24 -14.78 -14.62
C ALA A 101 -12.07 -13.54 -15.00
N SER A 102 -12.25 -12.60 -14.07
CA SER A 102 -13.13 -11.42 -14.28
C SER A 102 -12.66 -10.54 -15.44
N ARG A 103 -13.60 -10.07 -16.27
CA ARG A 103 -13.36 -9.02 -17.27
C ARG A 103 -13.47 -7.60 -16.69
N SER A 104 -13.99 -7.48 -15.47
CA SER A 104 -14.17 -6.20 -14.79
C SER A 104 -12.90 -5.80 -14.05
N PRO A 105 -12.53 -4.50 -14.06
CA PRO A 105 -11.46 -3.98 -13.19
C PRO A 105 -11.80 -4.10 -11.69
N ARG A 106 -13.09 -4.25 -11.36
CA ARG A 106 -13.61 -4.49 -10.00
C ARG A 106 -13.73 -5.99 -9.74
N ASN A 107 -12.63 -6.60 -9.29
CA ASN A 107 -12.53 -8.05 -9.07
C ASN A 107 -11.80 -8.39 -7.75
N ASN A 108 -11.93 -9.63 -7.29
CA ASN A 108 -11.32 -10.11 -6.03
C ASN A 108 -9.79 -10.06 -6.05
N ALA A 109 -9.12 -10.33 -7.18
CA ALA A 109 -7.66 -10.26 -7.26
C ALA A 109 -7.14 -8.85 -6.98
N ARG A 110 -7.87 -7.81 -7.42
CA ARG A 110 -7.60 -6.41 -7.06
C ARG A 110 -7.64 -6.20 -5.55
N VAL A 111 -8.70 -6.65 -4.90
CA VAL A 111 -8.85 -6.50 -3.44
C VAL A 111 -7.78 -7.26 -2.68
N LEU A 112 -7.43 -8.48 -3.12
CA LEU A 112 -6.37 -9.28 -2.50
C LEU A 112 -5.00 -8.62 -2.64
N LYS A 113 -4.67 -8.08 -3.82
CA LYS A 113 -3.44 -7.30 -4.04
C LYS A 113 -3.40 -6.10 -3.09
N GLU A 114 -4.47 -5.31 -3.05
CA GLU A 114 -4.58 -4.14 -2.17
C GLU A 114 -4.42 -4.53 -0.69
N TYR A 115 -5.05 -5.63 -0.27
CA TYR A 115 -4.99 -6.18 1.07
C TYR A 115 -3.55 -6.55 1.47
N LEU A 116 -2.84 -7.30 0.63
CA LEU A 116 -1.47 -7.73 0.90
C LEU A 116 -0.48 -6.57 0.88
N GLU A 117 -0.64 -5.61 -0.02
CA GLU A 117 0.20 -4.41 -0.07
C GLU A 117 0.00 -3.54 1.18
N SER A 118 -1.25 -3.42 1.65
CA SER A 118 -1.56 -2.71 2.91
C SER A 118 -1.06 -3.47 4.15
N ARG A 119 -1.07 -4.81 4.11
CA ARG A 119 -0.60 -5.69 5.21
C ARG A 119 0.90 -5.93 5.22
N CYS A 120 1.61 -5.84 4.10
CA CYS A 120 3.08 -5.82 4.08
C CYS A 120 3.59 -4.54 4.75
N LEU A 121 2.90 -3.42 4.52
CA LEU A 121 3.11 -2.19 5.29
C LEU A 121 2.73 -2.40 6.77
N GLY A 122 1.61 -3.11 7.02
CA GLY A 122 1.19 -3.52 8.36
C GLY A 122 2.18 -4.43 9.09
N LEU A 123 2.82 -5.41 8.46
CA LEU A 123 3.80 -6.32 9.05
C LEU A 123 5.16 -5.65 9.29
N LEU A 124 5.51 -4.66 8.46
CA LEU A 124 6.60 -3.73 8.73
C LEU A 124 6.32 -2.81 9.93
N LEU A 125 5.05 -2.64 10.31
CA LEU A 125 4.60 -1.81 11.44
C LEU A 125 4.11 -2.62 12.66
N ALA A 126 3.81 -3.92 12.53
CA ALA A 126 3.08 -4.74 13.51
C ALA A 126 3.82 -6.00 14.00
N GLY A 127 5.15 -6.04 13.95
CA GLY A 127 5.86 -6.92 14.90
C GLY A 127 5.63 -6.35 16.31
N ARG A 128 4.81 -6.92 17.21
CA ARG A 128 4.23 -8.25 17.39
C ARG A 128 2.91 -8.10 18.15
N GLN A 129 1.92 -8.96 17.88
CA GLN A 129 1.08 -9.52 18.94
C GLN A 129 0.83 -11.00 18.67
N ALA A 130 0.82 -11.77 19.77
CA ALA A 130 0.52 -13.19 19.95
C ALA A 130 1.57 -14.26 19.57
N GLY A 131 2.06 -14.97 20.60
CA GLY A 131 2.57 -16.34 20.50
C GLY A 131 3.64 -16.71 21.53
N ASN A 132 3.21 -17.15 22.72
CA ASN A 132 4.03 -17.78 23.77
C ASN A 132 4.67 -19.09 23.27
N GLY A 133 5.94 -19.35 23.60
CA GLY A 133 6.61 -20.62 23.32
C GLY A 133 8.12 -20.49 23.27
N GLU A 134 8.79 -20.94 24.33
CA GLU A 134 10.23 -20.92 24.57
C GLU A 134 11.05 -21.54 23.42
N ASN A 135 12.05 -20.81 22.89
CA ASN A 135 13.46 -21.21 22.93
C ASN A 135 14.39 -20.07 22.47
N SER A 136 15.55 -19.96 23.10
CA SER A 136 16.50 -18.84 22.99
C SER A 136 17.22 -18.73 21.65
N MET A 137 17.34 -17.51 21.11
CA MET A 137 18.62 -16.89 20.71
C MET A 137 18.35 -15.47 20.18
N THR A 138 18.91 -14.46 20.87
CA THR A 138 18.80 -13.00 20.68
C THR A 138 17.45 -12.38 21.05
N ASP A 139 17.29 -12.06 22.34
CA ASP A 139 16.14 -11.32 22.86
C ASP A 139 16.31 -9.82 22.57
N PHE A 140 15.99 -9.41 21.34
CA PHE A 140 15.83 -7.99 21.05
C PHE A 140 14.50 -7.52 21.63
N ASP A 141 14.54 -6.56 22.56
CA ASP A 141 13.36 -5.79 22.96
C ASP A 141 12.70 -5.23 21.69
N THR A 142 11.57 -5.82 21.34
CA THR A 142 10.89 -5.56 20.06
C THR A 142 10.45 -4.11 19.98
N ASN A 143 10.04 -3.50 21.10
CA ASN A 143 9.63 -2.10 21.14
C ASN A 143 10.83 -1.19 20.86
N LYS A 144 11.98 -1.45 21.50
CA LYS A 144 13.21 -0.70 21.22
C LYS A 144 13.75 -0.94 19.82
N LEU A 145 13.53 -2.12 19.24
CA LEU A 145 13.91 -2.39 17.86
C LEU A 145 13.04 -1.60 16.88
N CYS A 146 11.71 -1.63 17.05
CA CYS A 146 10.75 -0.86 16.25
C CYS A 146 11.03 0.64 16.33
N GLU A 147 11.24 1.18 17.53
CA GLU A 147 11.59 2.59 17.74
C GLU A 147 12.87 2.96 16.96
N ARG A 148 13.92 2.14 17.03
CA ARG A 148 15.17 2.39 16.30
C ARG A 148 14.99 2.31 14.78
N ILE A 149 14.21 1.34 14.29
CA ILE A 149 13.91 1.21 12.86
C ILE A 149 13.19 2.46 12.37
N VAL A 150 12.11 2.86 13.05
CA VAL A 150 11.33 4.05 12.68
C VAL A 150 12.21 5.29 12.74
N ARG A 151 12.96 5.48 13.83
CA ARG A 151 13.82 6.64 14.05
C ARG A 151 14.90 6.76 12.96
N GLN A 152 15.53 5.65 12.56
CA GLN A 152 16.68 5.65 11.64
C GLN A 152 16.30 5.43 10.17
N ALA A 153 15.04 5.13 9.87
CA ALA A 153 14.60 4.92 8.49
C ALA A 153 14.98 6.13 7.60
N PRO A 154 15.46 5.87 6.36
CA PRO A 154 15.80 6.95 5.43
C PRO A 154 14.55 7.69 4.95
N ASP A 155 13.45 6.95 4.73
CA ASP A 155 12.15 7.51 4.37
C ASP A 155 11.54 8.29 5.55
N ALA A 156 10.74 9.29 5.21
CA ALA A 156 9.99 10.04 6.20
C ALA A 156 8.83 9.20 6.73
N ILE A 157 8.80 9.00 8.05
CA ILE A 157 7.73 8.31 8.75
C ILE A 157 7.13 9.31 9.73
N LEU A 158 5.82 9.51 9.62
CA LEU A 158 5.05 10.33 10.54
C LEU A 158 3.76 9.66 10.94
N PHE A 159 3.19 10.12 12.04
CA PHE A 159 1.82 9.83 12.44
C PHE A 159 1.13 11.12 12.84
N ALA A 160 -0.11 11.29 12.39
CA ALA A 160 -0.98 12.39 12.79
C ALA A 160 -2.27 11.83 13.42
N ASP A 161 -2.72 12.47 14.50
CA ASP A 161 -3.95 12.12 15.21
C ASP A 161 -5.20 12.42 14.37
N ASN A 162 -6.38 12.06 14.87
CA ASN A 162 -7.65 12.30 14.19
C ASN A 162 -7.97 13.77 13.83
N ARG A 163 -7.22 14.75 14.34
CA ARG A 163 -7.33 16.18 13.99
C ARG A 163 -6.25 16.62 12.99
N GLY A 164 -5.41 15.69 12.53
CA GLY A 164 -4.28 15.99 11.65
C GLY A 164 -3.10 16.61 12.39
N ILE A 165 -3.01 16.47 13.71
CA ILE A 165 -1.90 16.95 14.52
C ILE A 165 -0.82 15.88 14.60
N ILE A 166 0.39 16.24 14.19
CA ILE A 166 1.56 15.35 14.14
C ILE A 166 1.94 14.91 15.56
N GLN A 167 2.00 13.60 15.80
CA GLN A 167 2.48 13.02 17.07
C GLN A 167 3.79 12.25 16.91
N LEU A 168 4.12 11.80 15.70
CA LEU A 168 5.39 11.13 15.40
C LEU A 168 6.04 11.80 14.20
N TRP A 169 7.34 12.05 14.33
CA TRP A 169 8.18 12.63 13.29
C TRP A 169 9.59 12.03 13.38
N ASN A 170 9.97 11.17 12.43
CA ASN A 170 11.27 10.49 12.47
C ASN A 170 12.40 11.32 11.84
N GLN A 171 13.65 10.84 11.92
CA GLN A 171 14.80 11.54 11.33
C GLN A 171 14.73 11.63 9.79
N GLY A 172 14.06 10.68 9.14
CA GLY A 172 13.79 10.76 7.70
C GLY A 172 12.92 11.97 7.36
N ALA A 173 11.88 12.24 8.16
CA ALA A 173 11.00 13.38 8.00
C ALA A 173 11.73 14.70 8.29
N GLU A 174 12.60 14.74 9.30
CA GLU A 174 13.47 15.89 9.55
C GLU A 174 14.35 16.22 8.35
N ARG A 175 15.01 15.20 7.76
CA ARG A 175 15.88 15.39 6.59
C ARG A 175 15.12 15.80 5.33
N ILE A 176 13.98 15.17 5.07
CA ILE A 176 13.21 15.39 3.84
C ILE A 176 12.50 16.74 3.87
N PHE A 177 11.90 17.13 5.00
CA PHE A 177 11.08 18.35 5.09
C PHE A 177 11.75 19.52 5.82
N GLY A 178 12.89 19.30 6.49
CA GLY A 178 13.70 20.37 7.10
C GLY A 178 13.22 20.86 8.46
N TYR A 179 12.20 20.24 9.03
CA TYR A 179 11.68 20.57 10.37
C TYR A 179 12.21 19.56 11.39
N PRO A 180 12.85 20.01 12.49
CA PRO A 180 13.19 19.12 13.59
C PRO A 180 11.91 18.60 14.26
N ALA A 181 11.95 17.38 14.81
CA ALA A 181 10.80 16.75 15.45
C ALA A 181 10.20 17.61 16.58
N ALA A 182 11.05 18.33 17.32
CA ALA A 182 10.64 19.25 18.38
C ALA A 182 9.80 20.44 17.88
N GLU A 183 9.93 20.83 16.62
CA GLU A 183 9.11 21.87 16.00
C GLU A 183 7.89 21.28 15.27
N ALA A 184 8.00 20.05 14.73
CA ALA A 184 6.94 19.43 13.94
C ALA A 184 5.87 18.74 14.80
N ILE A 185 6.25 18.06 15.89
CA ILE A 185 5.32 17.38 16.78
C ILE A 185 4.42 18.42 17.47
N GLY A 186 3.12 18.16 17.48
CA GLY A 186 2.09 19.08 17.97
C GLY A 186 1.60 20.09 16.92
N GLN A 187 2.21 20.14 15.73
CA GLN A 187 1.74 20.99 14.63
C GLN A 187 0.77 20.24 13.71
N SER A 188 0.00 21.00 12.93
CA SER A 188 -0.83 20.47 11.84
C SER A 188 0.04 19.92 10.70
N LEU A 189 -0.45 18.86 10.03
CA LEU A 189 0.12 18.38 8.76
C LEU A 189 0.25 19.47 7.69
N ASP A 190 -0.50 20.57 7.79
CA ASP A 190 -0.39 21.74 6.91
C ASP A 190 1.02 22.34 6.83
N LEU A 191 1.88 22.00 7.80
CA LEU A 191 3.30 22.31 7.85
C LEU A 191 4.04 21.93 6.55
N ILE A 192 3.70 20.78 5.97
CA ILE A 192 4.33 20.23 4.76
C ILE A 192 3.43 20.24 3.53
N ILE A 193 2.20 20.75 3.67
CA ILE A 193 1.23 20.78 2.58
C ILE A 193 1.27 22.16 1.91
N PRO A 194 1.36 22.22 0.57
CA PRO A 194 1.27 23.49 -0.15
C PRO A 194 -0.01 24.23 0.19
N GLU A 195 0.08 25.53 0.45
CA GLU A 195 -1.04 26.36 0.93
C GLU A 195 -2.33 26.18 0.12
N LYS A 196 -2.20 26.15 -1.22
CA LYS A 196 -3.32 25.96 -2.16
C LYS A 196 -4.05 24.61 -2.01
N LEU A 197 -3.44 23.63 -1.35
CA LEU A 197 -3.96 22.27 -1.17
C LEU A 197 -4.46 22.02 0.26
N ARG A 198 -4.18 22.89 1.23
CA ARG A 198 -4.51 22.67 2.66
C ARG A 198 -6.00 22.40 2.89
N ASN A 199 -6.88 23.24 2.34
CA ASN A 199 -8.33 23.05 2.48
C ASN A 199 -8.79 21.68 1.96
N ARG A 200 -8.36 21.32 0.74
CA ARG A 200 -8.70 20.03 0.12
C ARG A 200 -8.11 18.85 0.91
N HIS A 201 -6.89 18.99 1.43
CA HIS A 201 -6.28 17.98 2.25
C HIS A 201 -7.05 17.80 3.57
N GLY A 202 -7.40 18.88 4.26
CA GLY A 202 -8.18 18.85 5.50
C GLY A 202 -9.55 18.19 5.32
N GLU A 203 -10.30 18.56 4.27
CA GLU A 203 -11.57 17.90 3.92
C GLU A 203 -11.40 16.41 3.61
N GLY A 204 -10.31 16.06 2.91
CA GLY A 204 -9.96 14.67 2.64
C GLY A 204 -9.66 13.90 3.93
N TYR A 205 -8.86 14.50 4.82
CA TYR A 205 -8.46 13.92 6.09
C TYR A 205 -9.67 13.65 6.99
N ALA A 206 -10.54 14.65 7.18
CA ALA A 206 -11.76 14.53 7.97
C ALA A 206 -12.67 13.42 7.46
N ARG A 207 -12.85 13.32 6.13
CA ARG A 207 -13.64 12.25 5.51
C ARG A 207 -13.04 10.86 5.79
N VAL A 208 -11.71 10.72 5.75
CA VAL A 208 -11.06 9.44 6.06
C VAL A 208 -11.28 9.07 7.53
N MET A 209 -11.19 10.04 8.44
CA MET A 209 -11.48 9.82 9.86
C MET A 209 -12.93 9.41 10.11
N GLU A 210 -13.90 10.02 9.43
CA GLU A 210 -15.32 9.72 9.57
C GLU A 210 -15.72 8.37 8.94
N SER A 211 -15.22 8.09 7.73
CA SER A 211 -15.62 6.90 6.99
C SER A 211 -14.81 5.65 7.32
N GLY A 212 -13.61 5.83 7.90
CA GLY A 212 -12.62 4.77 8.03
C GLY A 212 -12.14 4.23 6.68
N GLU A 213 -12.38 4.94 5.58
CA GLU A 213 -12.01 4.57 4.23
C GLU A 213 -11.16 5.66 3.58
N SER A 214 -9.95 5.28 3.17
CA SER A 214 -9.13 6.12 2.30
C SER A 214 -9.54 5.93 0.84
N LYS A 215 -9.68 7.05 0.11
CA LYS A 215 -9.83 7.04 -1.36
C LYS A 215 -8.52 6.61 -2.06
N TYR A 216 -7.41 6.71 -1.35
CA TYR A 216 -6.10 6.25 -1.77
C TYR A 216 -5.99 4.77 -1.42
N GLY A 217 -6.08 3.92 -2.45
CA GLY A 217 -5.80 2.48 -2.36
C GLY A 217 -4.29 2.23 -2.24
N THR A 218 -3.73 1.33 -3.04
CA THR A 218 -2.30 0.98 -3.01
C THR A 218 -1.46 1.59 -4.13
N ASP A 219 -2.05 2.48 -4.94
CA ASP A 219 -1.30 3.22 -5.93
C ASP A 219 -0.43 4.25 -5.22
N LEU A 220 0.89 4.14 -5.39
CA LEU A 220 1.85 5.16 -5.01
C LEU A 220 1.49 6.45 -5.74
N LEU A 221 1.07 7.46 -4.99
CA LEU A 221 0.76 8.77 -5.51
C LEU A 221 1.94 9.70 -5.26
N SER A 222 2.48 10.25 -6.35
CA SER A 222 3.38 11.38 -6.27
C SER A 222 2.57 12.65 -6.03
N VAL A 223 2.76 13.29 -4.89
CA VAL A 223 2.09 14.55 -4.54
C VAL A 223 3.10 15.64 -4.21
N PRO A 224 2.74 16.92 -4.43
CA PRO A 224 3.60 18.02 -4.02
C PRO A 224 3.56 18.19 -2.49
N ALA A 225 4.74 18.37 -1.91
CA ALA A 225 4.94 18.75 -0.51
C ALA A 225 5.86 19.98 -0.41
N MET A 226 5.98 20.54 0.79
CA MET A 226 6.78 21.72 1.08
C MET A 226 7.89 21.39 2.08
N HIS A 227 9.12 21.78 1.74
CA HIS A 227 10.23 21.86 2.67
C HIS A 227 10.17 23.17 3.48
N ARG A 228 10.81 23.22 4.65
CA ARG A 228 10.87 24.40 5.55
C ARG A 228 11.34 25.68 4.88
N ASP A 229 12.28 25.59 3.96
CA ASP A 229 12.80 26.75 3.21
C ASP A 229 11.88 27.24 2.08
N GLY A 230 10.70 26.62 1.91
CA GLY A 230 9.74 26.96 0.86
C GLY A 230 9.95 26.23 -0.46
N ARG A 231 10.96 25.36 -0.59
CA ARG A 231 11.14 24.51 -1.77
C ARG A 231 10.00 23.49 -1.88
N ARG A 232 9.50 23.29 -3.10
CA ARG A 232 8.55 22.22 -3.42
C ARG A 232 9.28 20.90 -3.60
N LEU A 233 8.74 19.86 -2.97
CA LEU A 233 9.18 18.49 -3.12
C LEU A 233 8.11 17.69 -3.86
N SER A 234 8.52 16.66 -4.59
CA SER A 234 7.63 15.60 -5.05
C SER A 234 7.82 14.40 -4.14
N VAL A 235 6.78 14.03 -3.39
CA VAL A 235 6.83 12.89 -2.47
C VAL A 235 5.91 11.78 -2.93
N ASP A 236 6.46 10.58 -2.95
CA ASP A 236 5.74 9.33 -3.12
C ASP A 236 5.32 8.85 -1.73
N PHE A 237 4.03 8.61 -1.50
CA PHE A 237 3.55 8.27 -0.16
C PHE A 237 2.57 7.10 -0.12
N CYS A 238 2.59 6.41 1.01
CA CYS A 238 1.54 5.49 1.43
C CYS A 238 1.02 5.87 2.81
N ILE A 239 -0.23 5.55 3.08
CA ILE A 239 -0.87 5.81 4.38
C ILE A 239 -1.44 4.52 4.97
N VAL A 240 -1.35 4.42 6.29
CA VAL A 240 -1.96 3.38 7.11
C VAL A 240 -2.86 4.06 8.13
N MET A 241 -4.13 3.66 8.18
CA MET A 241 -5.02 4.07 9.25
C MET A 241 -4.76 3.19 10.47
N LEU A 242 -4.43 3.83 11.60
CA LEU A 242 -4.27 3.14 12.86
C LEU A 242 -5.57 3.25 13.66
N LYS A 243 -5.90 2.18 14.37
CA LYS A 243 -7.10 2.08 15.20
C LYS A 243 -6.71 1.78 16.63
N ASP A 244 -7.47 2.32 17.56
CA ASP A 244 -7.38 1.99 18.97
C ASP A 244 -7.88 0.56 19.25
N ASP A 245 -7.71 0.09 20.49
CA ASP A 245 -8.18 -1.23 20.94
C ASP A 245 -9.71 -1.41 20.83
N GLN A 246 -10.45 -0.32 20.67
CA GLN A 246 -11.91 -0.30 20.49
C GLN A 246 -12.30 -0.27 19.00
N GLY A 247 -11.33 -0.34 18.09
CA GLY A 247 -11.53 -0.35 16.64
C GLY A 247 -11.84 1.02 16.04
N ARG A 248 -11.75 2.12 16.80
CA ARG A 248 -11.94 3.49 16.32
C ARG A 248 -10.66 3.99 15.66
N VAL A 249 -10.78 4.78 14.61
CA VAL A 249 -9.61 5.37 13.94
C VAL A 249 -8.94 6.38 14.89
N GLU A 250 -7.70 6.08 15.25
CA GLU A 250 -6.86 6.93 16.11
C GLU A 250 -6.15 8.02 15.30
N GLY A 251 -5.77 7.68 14.07
CA GLY A 251 -5.11 8.61 13.15
C GLY A 251 -4.54 7.92 11.92
N ILE A 252 -3.62 8.62 11.25
CA ILE A 252 -2.97 8.14 10.03
C ILE A 252 -1.46 8.16 10.23
N ALA A 253 -0.83 7.00 10.00
CA ALA A 253 0.60 6.90 9.77
C ALA A 253 0.89 7.05 8.27
N ALA A 254 1.92 7.81 7.92
CA ALA A 254 2.36 7.97 6.55
C ALA A 254 3.85 7.64 6.41
N VAL A 255 4.19 6.93 5.34
CA VAL A 255 5.58 6.75 4.90
C VAL A 255 5.74 7.47 3.57
N MET A 256 6.72 8.36 3.50
CA MET A 256 6.95 9.23 2.36
C MET A 256 8.40 9.15 1.89
N ARG A 257 8.58 9.09 0.57
CA ARG A 257 9.88 9.11 -0.09
C ARG A 257 9.98 10.33 -0.97
N ASP A 258 11.08 11.08 -0.82
CA ASP A 258 11.42 12.14 -1.75
C ASP A 258 11.81 11.56 -3.11
N VAL A 259 11.06 11.95 -4.15
CA VAL A 259 11.31 11.57 -5.55
C VAL A 259 11.52 12.81 -6.43
N SER A 260 11.87 13.95 -5.82
CA SER A 260 12.05 15.23 -6.50
C SER A 260 13.10 15.17 -7.61
N GLU A 261 14.24 14.54 -7.37
CA GLU A 261 15.29 14.36 -8.39
C GLU A 261 14.78 13.57 -9.60
N ARG A 262 14.20 12.39 -9.35
CA ARG A 262 13.62 11.53 -10.40
C ARG A 262 12.53 12.26 -11.19
N HIS A 263 11.69 13.03 -10.52
CA HIS A 263 10.61 13.78 -11.19
C HIS A 263 11.18 14.93 -12.04
N THR A 264 12.23 15.60 -11.56
CA THR A 264 12.91 16.69 -12.29
C THR A 264 13.62 16.15 -13.53
N GLU A 265 14.31 15.02 -13.40
CA GLU A 265 14.98 14.35 -14.52
C GLU A 265 13.99 13.87 -15.58
N MET A 266 12.89 13.22 -15.15
CA MET A 266 11.86 12.75 -16.09
C MET A 266 11.17 13.92 -16.81
N ARG A 267 10.97 15.05 -16.14
CA ARG A 267 10.45 16.27 -16.79
C ARG A 267 11.42 16.79 -17.85
N ARG A 268 12.70 16.90 -17.52
CA ARG A 268 13.75 17.37 -18.44
C ARG A 268 13.89 16.46 -19.66
N LEU A 269 13.79 15.14 -19.47
CA LEU A 269 13.81 14.17 -20.57
C LEU A 269 12.59 14.32 -21.49
N ARG A 270 11.40 14.53 -20.93
CA ARG A 270 10.18 14.78 -21.72
C ARG A 270 10.27 16.07 -22.51
N GLU A 271 10.81 17.13 -21.92
CA GLU A 271 11.03 18.42 -22.60
C GLU A 271 12.01 18.24 -23.78
N ARG A 272 13.12 17.54 -23.60
CA ARG A 272 14.07 17.24 -24.69
C ARG A 272 13.48 16.38 -25.80
N ILE A 273 12.65 15.39 -25.47
CA ILE A 273 11.96 14.57 -26.48
C ILE A 273 11.00 15.46 -27.28
N ALA A 274 10.23 16.32 -26.62
CA ALA A 274 9.31 17.23 -27.29
C ALA A 274 10.04 18.24 -28.20
N GLU A 275 11.22 18.72 -27.81
CA GLU A 275 12.08 19.57 -28.66
C GLU A 275 12.59 18.82 -29.90
N LEU A 276 13.05 17.58 -29.75
CA LEU A 276 13.55 16.76 -30.86
C LEU A 276 12.43 16.31 -31.82
N GLU A 277 11.25 15.97 -31.31
CA GLU A 277 10.08 15.61 -32.10
C GLU A 277 9.38 16.83 -32.73
N GLY A 278 9.62 18.03 -32.19
CA GLY A 278 9.07 19.30 -32.65
C GLY A 278 9.92 20.04 -33.68
N THR A 279 11.04 19.46 -34.14
CA THR A 279 11.85 20.04 -35.22
C THR A 279 11.44 19.39 -36.55
N PRO A 280 10.67 20.06 -37.43
CA PRO A 280 10.43 19.56 -38.78
C PRO A 280 11.74 19.71 -39.59
N GLU A 281 12.06 18.69 -40.40
CA GLU A 281 13.07 18.80 -41.47
C GLU A 281 12.75 19.94 -42.45
#